data_AF-A0A960EI72-F1
#
_entry.id   AF-A0A960EI72-F1
#
_cell.length_a   1.000
_cell.length_b   1.000
_cell.length_c   1.000
_cell.angle_alpha   90.00
_cell.angle_beta   90.00
_cell.angle_gamma   90.00
#
_symmetry.space_group_name_H-M   'P 1'
#
loop_
_entity.id
_entity.type
_entity.pdbx_description
1 polymer ?
#
loop_
_entity_poly.entity_id
_entity_poly.type
_entity_poly.pdbx_seq_one_letter_code
_entity_poly.pdbx_strand_id
1 'polypeptide(L)'
;LLGNLLVLLRRSAWGRRVAAMKDSPVACATLGLNLTSTKVGVFALSAAIAGLGGALAGRTFIADDFGLTNSLPITMLAVVGGIGSVAGAFLGGLLLGAIPIASTIFAANAIGVFRFVSMPVTDVLSFTPGLMGISLGQEPDGAAPQMAAGYRAVGESVPSLVLAGVGGVGLWFATRAGMITKWSFFAALLVFVVAVVPLLPILFAPDTPEGPRPRRAATGIWLALGLLVAAFLPWADRISSNGWRILGIGVFTFLVLRVAIGVMGVVPESLKKVEHPSPDELGLDRPLSRADALDAGRSLGLDEELMPSVVGAGVGIGGAP
;
A
#
# COMPACT_ATOMS: atom_id res chain seq x y z
N LEU A 1 -2.03 -23.30 1.32
CA LEU A 1 -3.13 -24.14 1.86
C LEU A 1 -4.09 -23.34 2.75
N LEU A 2 -3.62 -22.74 3.85
CA LEU A 2 -4.46 -21.91 4.75
C LEU A 2 -5.15 -20.73 4.06
N GLY A 3 -4.48 -19.98 3.19
CA GLY A 3 -5.10 -18.87 2.46
C GLY A 3 -6.25 -19.30 1.54
N ASN A 4 -6.15 -20.47 0.90
CA ASN A 4 -7.20 -20.99 0.03
C ASN A 4 -8.40 -21.50 0.85
N LEU A 5 -8.13 -22.10 2.02
CA LEU A 5 -9.15 -22.46 3.01
C LEU A 5 -9.91 -21.22 3.49
N LEU A 6 -9.24 -20.09 3.75
CA LEU A 6 -9.88 -18.84 4.16
C LEU A 6 -10.79 -18.25 3.07
N VAL A 7 -10.36 -18.31 1.81
CA VAL A 7 -11.19 -17.87 0.67
C VAL A 7 -12.44 -18.75 0.52
N LEU A 8 -12.28 -20.07 0.67
CA LEU A 8 -13.40 -21.02 0.67
C LEU A 8 -14.34 -20.80 1.85
N LEU A 9 -13.81 -20.55 3.04
CA LEU A 9 -14.59 -20.24 4.25
C LEU A 9 -15.39 -18.94 4.07
N ARG A 10 -14.81 -17.93 3.44
CA ARG A 10 -15.49 -16.65 3.15
C ARG A 10 -16.64 -16.80 2.15
N ARG A 11 -16.49 -17.72 1.19
CA ARG A 11 -17.54 -18.07 0.22
C ARG A 11 -18.61 -19.01 0.80
N SER A 12 -18.37 -19.60 1.96
CA SER A 12 -19.32 -20.49 2.63
C SER A 12 -20.56 -19.75 3.16
N ALA A 13 -21.65 -20.47 3.41
CA ALA A 13 -22.86 -19.92 4.03
C ALA A 13 -22.58 -19.30 5.40
N TRP A 14 -21.60 -19.83 6.15
CA TRP A 14 -21.19 -19.31 7.45
C TRP A 14 -20.41 -17.98 7.31
N GLY A 15 -19.50 -17.89 6.33
CA GLY A 15 -18.77 -16.66 6.02
C GLY A 15 -19.68 -15.50 5.56
N ARG A 16 -20.73 -15.80 4.78
CA ARG A 16 -21.74 -14.80 4.38
C ARG A 16 -22.55 -14.26 5.56
N ARG A 17 -22.88 -15.10 6.56
CA ARG A 17 -23.56 -14.68 7.79
C ARG A 17 -22.69 -13.73 8.63
N VAL A 18 -21.39 -14.01 8.71
CA VAL A 18 -20.42 -13.13 9.41
C VAL A 18 -20.27 -11.79 8.68
N ALA A 19 -20.25 -11.80 7.34
CA ALA A 19 -20.21 -10.56 6.55
C ALA A 19 -21.48 -9.71 6.76
N ALA A 20 -22.68 -10.30 6.71
CA ALA A 20 -23.93 -9.58 6.97
C ALA A 20 -24.00 -9.00 8.39
N MET A 21 -23.42 -9.71 9.38
CA MET A 21 -23.35 -9.23 10.76
C MET A 21 -22.41 -8.04 10.96
N LYS A 22 -21.38 -7.91 10.11
CA LYS A 22 -20.49 -6.74 10.10
C LYS A 22 -21.24 -5.48 9.67
N ASP A 23 -22.17 -5.60 8.72
CA ASP A 23 -22.90 -4.45 8.17
C ASP A 23 -24.02 -3.98 9.11
N SER A 24 -24.86 -4.90 9.60
CA SER A 24 -25.89 -4.57 10.61
C SER A 24 -26.19 -5.76 11.53
N PRO A 25 -25.69 -5.75 12.79
CA PRO A 25 -25.96 -6.81 13.74
C PRO A 25 -27.43 -6.83 14.19
N VAL A 26 -28.10 -5.66 14.20
CA VAL A 26 -29.52 -5.54 14.57
C VAL A 26 -30.42 -6.22 13.53
N ALA A 27 -30.16 -6.01 12.24
CA ALA A 27 -30.90 -6.68 11.16
C ALA A 27 -30.66 -8.21 11.15
N CYS A 28 -29.47 -8.68 11.52
CA CYS A 28 -29.21 -10.11 11.65
C CYS A 28 -30.04 -10.73 12.80
N ALA A 29 -30.24 -10.01 13.90
CA ALA A 29 -31.03 -10.50 15.02
C ALA A 29 -32.52 -10.65 14.65
N THR A 30 -33.08 -9.74 13.85
CA THR A 30 -34.48 -9.83 13.40
C THR A 30 -34.74 -11.00 12.44
N LEU A 31 -33.71 -11.43 11.70
CA LEU A 31 -33.73 -12.63 10.84
C LEU A 31 -33.53 -13.95 11.62
N GLY A 32 -33.46 -13.89 12.96
CA GLY A 32 -33.31 -15.07 13.82
C GLY A 32 -31.89 -15.63 13.90
N LEU A 33 -30.86 -14.87 13.48
CA LEU A 33 -29.47 -15.31 13.63
C LEU A 33 -28.99 -15.14 15.08
N ASN A 34 -28.44 -16.21 15.65
CA ASN A 34 -27.80 -16.14 16.97
C ASN A 34 -26.45 -15.42 16.87
N LEU A 35 -26.44 -14.14 17.25
CA LEU A 35 -25.27 -13.28 17.27
C LEU A 35 -24.17 -13.83 18.19
N THR A 36 -24.55 -14.33 19.36
CA THR A 36 -23.61 -14.82 20.39
C THR A 36 -22.84 -16.04 19.91
N SER A 37 -23.54 -17.05 19.39
CA SER A 37 -22.91 -18.27 18.87
C SER A 37 -21.98 -17.97 17.69
N THR A 38 -22.39 -17.06 16.80
CA THR A 38 -21.57 -16.67 15.65
C THR A 38 -20.29 -15.93 16.08
N LYS A 39 -20.40 -14.98 17.03
CA LYS A 39 -19.25 -14.25 17.57
C LYS A 39 -18.27 -15.17 18.30
N VAL A 40 -18.77 -16.09 19.13
CA VAL A 40 -17.93 -17.08 19.83
C VAL A 40 -17.24 -18.02 18.84
N GLY A 41 -17.94 -18.44 17.78
CA GLY A 41 -17.34 -19.25 16.71
C GLY A 41 -16.21 -18.50 15.98
N VAL A 42 -16.39 -17.21 15.68
CA VAL A 42 -15.36 -16.39 15.02
C VAL A 42 -14.15 -16.17 15.93
N PHE A 43 -14.39 -15.96 17.23
CA PHE A 43 -13.32 -15.84 18.22
C PHE A 43 -12.53 -17.15 18.37
N ALA A 44 -13.23 -18.28 18.51
CA ALA A 44 -12.61 -19.60 18.62
C ALA A 44 -11.80 -19.95 17.37
N LEU A 45 -12.31 -19.65 16.17
CA LEU A 45 -11.59 -19.86 14.93
C LEU A 45 -10.33 -18.99 14.84
N SER A 46 -10.43 -17.71 15.22
CA SER A 46 -9.28 -16.79 15.26
C SER A 46 -8.21 -17.29 16.23
N ALA A 47 -8.61 -17.72 17.43
CA ALA A 47 -7.72 -18.27 18.44
C ALA A 47 -7.06 -19.58 17.98
N ALA A 48 -7.81 -20.46 17.29
CA ALA A 48 -7.27 -21.70 16.74
C ALA A 48 -6.21 -21.43 15.65
N ILE A 49 -6.45 -20.45 14.76
CA ILE A 49 -5.48 -20.07 13.72
C ILE A 49 -4.23 -19.43 14.33
N ALA A 50 -4.40 -18.55 15.32
CA ALA A 50 -3.28 -17.94 16.05
C ALA A 50 -2.45 -18.99 16.81
N GLY A 51 -3.11 -19.93 17.48
CA GLY A 51 -2.47 -21.03 18.20
C GLY A 51 -1.71 -21.97 17.27
N LEU A 52 -2.29 -22.33 16.11
CA LEU A 52 -1.59 -23.09 15.06
C LEU A 52 -0.37 -22.34 14.54
N GLY A 53 -0.46 -21.03 14.33
CA GLY A 53 0.68 -20.19 13.94
C GLY A 53 1.81 -20.21 14.97
N GLY A 54 1.47 -20.11 16.26
CA GLY A 54 2.44 -20.22 17.35
C GLY A 54 3.08 -21.62 17.45
N ALA A 55 2.28 -22.68 17.30
CA ALA A 55 2.78 -24.05 17.33
C ALA A 55 3.74 -24.35 16.16
N LEU A 56 3.47 -23.81 14.97
CA LEU A 56 4.34 -23.94 13.79
C LEU A 56 5.65 -23.16 13.91
N ALA A 57 5.73 -22.15 14.77
CA ALA A 57 6.95 -21.36 14.94
C ALA A 57 8.11 -22.17 15.52
N GLY A 58 7.85 -23.29 16.20
CA GLY A 58 8.84 -24.32 16.54
C GLY A 58 10.03 -23.84 17.37
N ARG A 59 9.96 -22.66 17.98
CA ARG A 59 11.04 -22.02 18.74
C ARG A 59 10.55 -21.58 20.12
N THR A 60 11.44 -21.63 21.09
CA THR A 60 11.21 -21.03 22.41
C THR A 60 11.25 -19.52 22.25
N PHE A 61 10.16 -18.85 22.60
CA PHE A 61 10.11 -17.38 22.65
C PHE A 61 10.57 -16.91 24.03
N ILE A 62 11.44 -15.92 24.06
CA ILE A 62 11.86 -15.24 25.29
C ILE A 62 11.04 -13.94 25.39
N ALA A 63 10.83 -13.41 26.60
CA ALA A 63 10.05 -12.19 26.82
C ALA A 63 10.52 -11.00 25.94
N ASP A 64 11.82 -10.91 25.66
CA ASP A 64 12.41 -9.87 24.80
C ASP A 64 12.01 -9.97 23.32
N ASP A 65 11.58 -11.15 22.84
CA ASP A 65 11.11 -11.31 21.46
C ASP A 65 9.80 -10.56 21.19
N PHE A 66 9.04 -10.25 22.25
CA PHE A 66 7.78 -9.52 22.17
C PHE A 66 7.91 -8.03 22.46
N GLY A 67 9.14 -7.53 22.67
CA GLY A 67 9.41 -6.11 22.84
C GLY A 67 8.83 -5.27 21.69
N LEU A 68 8.50 -4.01 21.97
CA LEU A 68 7.89 -3.10 20.99
C LEU A 68 8.65 -3.04 19.67
N THR A 69 9.97 -3.11 19.70
CA THR A 69 10.82 -3.07 18.49
C THR A 69 10.59 -4.26 17.55
N ASN A 70 10.19 -5.42 18.07
CA ASN A 70 9.97 -6.63 17.29
C ASN A 70 8.49 -6.86 16.96
N SER A 71 7.59 -6.51 17.88
CA SER A 71 6.14 -6.72 17.72
C SER A 71 5.46 -5.67 16.84
N LEU A 72 5.91 -4.41 16.92
CA LEU A 72 5.30 -3.28 16.20
C LEU A 72 5.46 -3.38 14.66
N PRO A 73 6.61 -3.80 14.10
CA PRO A 73 6.71 -4.10 12.67
C PRO A 73 5.75 -5.20 12.21
N ILE A 74 5.62 -6.28 12.98
CA ILE A 74 4.80 -7.43 12.62
C ILE A 74 3.31 -7.05 12.61
N THR A 75 2.87 -6.30 13.63
CA THR A 75 1.49 -5.82 13.72
C THR A 75 1.20 -4.77 12.65
N MET A 76 2.09 -3.80 12.41
CA MET A 76 1.91 -2.80 11.35
C MET A 76 1.90 -3.43 9.95
N LEU A 77 2.72 -4.45 9.69
CA LEU A 77 2.71 -5.14 8.41
C LEU A 77 1.43 -5.95 8.21
N ALA A 78 0.86 -6.51 9.28
CA ALA A 78 -0.46 -7.15 9.21
C ALA A 78 -1.58 -6.12 8.96
N VAL A 79 -1.49 -4.95 9.59
CA VAL A 79 -2.45 -3.84 9.47
C VAL A 79 -2.41 -3.23 8.05
N VAL A 80 -1.23 -2.90 7.53
CA VAL A 80 -1.04 -2.40 6.16
C VAL A 80 -1.27 -3.47 5.11
N GLY A 81 -0.90 -4.72 5.42
CA GLY A 81 -1.27 -5.89 4.63
C GLY A 81 -2.78 -5.93 4.41
N GLY A 82 -3.58 -5.59 5.42
CA GLY A 82 -4.96 -5.15 5.24
C GLY A 82 -5.87 -5.65 6.35
N ILE A 83 -6.20 -4.78 7.30
CA ILE A 83 -7.28 -5.04 8.27
C ILE A 83 -8.64 -5.16 7.56
N GLY A 84 -8.80 -4.45 6.43
CA GLY A 84 -10.00 -4.47 5.59
C GLY A 84 -10.09 -5.65 4.62
N SER A 85 -9.01 -6.40 4.38
CA SER A 85 -8.97 -7.48 3.38
C SER A 85 -8.19 -8.70 3.86
N VAL A 86 -8.89 -9.83 4.01
CA VAL A 86 -8.30 -11.13 4.36
C VAL A 86 -7.18 -11.56 3.40
N ALA A 87 -7.32 -11.23 2.11
CA ALA A 87 -6.31 -11.56 1.10
C ALA A 87 -5.03 -10.75 1.31
N GLY A 88 -5.17 -9.49 1.72
CA GLY A 88 -4.06 -8.61 1.99
C GLY A 88 -3.32 -8.97 3.27
N ALA A 89 -4.03 -9.27 4.37
CA ALA A 89 -3.41 -9.76 5.61
C ALA A 89 -2.63 -11.07 5.38
N PHE A 90 -3.16 -11.97 4.54
CA PHE A 90 -2.47 -13.20 4.14
C PHE A 90 -1.21 -12.92 3.32
N LEU A 91 -1.29 -12.03 2.32
CA LEU A 91 -0.15 -11.65 1.50
C LEU A 91 0.94 -10.95 2.33
N GLY A 92 0.54 -10.07 3.25
CA GLY A 92 1.43 -9.38 4.18
C GLY A 92 2.18 -10.34 5.09
N GLY A 93 1.47 -11.29 5.71
CA GLY A 93 2.12 -12.34 6.52
C GLY A 93 3.06 -13.23 5.71
N LEU A 94 2.69 -13.57 4.47
CA LEU A 94 3.54 -14.36 3.56
C LEU A 94 4.81 -13.59 3.18
N LEU A 95 4.69 -12.30 2.85
CA LEU A 95 5.84 -11.45 2.57
C LEU A 95 6.76 -11.30 3.79
N LEU A 96 6.20 -11.13 5.00
CA LEU A 96 6.99 -11.05 6.23
C LEU A 96 7.89 -12.28 6.43
N GLY A 97 7.37 -13.47 6.16
CA GLY A 97 8.14 -14.71 6.25
C GLY A 97 9.06 -14.94 5.05
N ALA A 98 8.63 -14.58 3.84
CA ALA A 98 9.37 -14.83 2.61
C ALA A 98 10.56 -13.90 2.42
N ILE A 99 10.48 -12.63 2.85
CA ILE A 99 11.55 -11.63 2.70
C ILE A 99 12.88 -12.07 3.35
N PRO A 100 12.93 -12.51 4.63
CA PRO A 100 14.19 -12.96 5.25
C PRO A 100 14.72 -14.26 4.65
N ILE A 101 13.84 -15.17 4.21
CA ILE A 101 14.26 -16.42 3.54
C ILE A 101 14.82 -16.11 2.15
N ALA A 102 14.15 -15.24 1.39
CA ALA A 102 14.66 -14.77 0.12
C ALA A 102 16.02 -14.08 0.31
N SER A 103 16.15 -13.16 1.28
CA SER A 103 17.41 -12.44 1.47
C SER A 103 18.58 -13.35 1.80
N THR A 104 18.36 -14.43 2.56
CA THR A 104 19.39 -15.43 2.84
C THR A 104 19.76 -16.25 1.60
N ILE A 105 18.79 -16.66 0.79
CA ILE A 105 19.01 -17.37 -0.49
C ILE A 105 19.77 -16.48 -1.48
N PHE A 106 19.35 -15.21 -1.63
CA PHE A 106 20.00 -14.23 -2.48
C PHE A 106 21.42 -13.91 -2.00
N ALA A 107 21.66 -13.85 -0.69
CA ALA A 107 22.99 -13.61 -0.15
C ALA A 107 23.93 -14.81 -0.25
N ALA A 108 23.39 -16.03 -0.19
CA ALA A 108 24.14 -17.29 -0.32
C ALA A 108 24.40 -17.68 -1.78
N ASN A 109 24.10 -16.82 -2.74
CA ASN A 109 24.22 -17.14 -4.15
C ASN A 109 25.68 -17.45 -4.52
N ALA A 110 25.92 -18.61 -5.15
CA ALA A 110 27.27 -19.13 -5.44
C ALA A 110 28.14 -18.19 -6.31
N ILE A 111 27.51 -17.28 -7.05
CA ILE A 111 28.16 -16.34 -7.97
C ILE A 111 28.40 -14.97 -7.29
N GLY A 112 27.97 -14.75 -6.04
CA GLY A 112 28.17 -13.51 -5.27
C GLY A 112 27.43 -12.26 -5.79
N VAL A 113 26.74 -12.37 -6.92
CA VAL A 113 25.88 -11.37 -7.61
C VAL A 113 24.96 -10.57 -6.67
N PHE A 114 24.42 -11.18 -5.61
CA PHE A 114 23.43 -10.55 -4.72
C PHE A 114 23.85 -10.52 -3.25
N ARG A 115 25.16 -10.64 -2.96
CA ARG A 115 25.69 -10.69 -1.58
C ARG A 115 25.41 -9.44 -0.73
N PHE A 116 24.95 -8.34 -1.33
CA PHE A 116 24.56 -7.11 -0.62
C PHE A 116 23.10 -7.12 -0.13
N VAL A 117 22.25 -8.04 -0.63
CA VAL A 117 20.83 -8.16 -0.27
C VAL A 117 20.63 -8.60 1.19
N SER A 118 21.61 -9.28 1.78
CA SER A 118 21.59 -9.66 3.21
C SER A 118 21.61 -8.47 4.17
N MET A 119 22.03 -7.29 3.72
CA MET A 119 22.40 -6.19 4.62
C MET A 119 21.32 -5.15 4.93
N PRO A 120 20.00 -5.32 4.65
CA PRO A 120 19.05 -4.41 5.29
C PRO A 120 17.66 -4.95 5.64
N VAL A 121 17.35 -6.26 5.60
CA VAL A 121 15.98 -6.69 5.92
C VAL A 121 15.58 -6.34 7.35
N THR A 122 16.44 -6.62 8.33
CA THR A 122 16.18 -6.30 9.75
C THR A 122 16.14 -4.80 10.00
N ASP A 123 17.07 -4.07 9.40
CA ASP A 123 17.17 -2.62 9.55
C ASP A 123 16.00 -1.91 8.83
N VAL A 124 15.52 -2.44 7.71
CA VAL A 124 14.34 -1.93 6.99
C VAL A 124 13.05 -2.21 7.76
N LEU A 125 12.92 -3.40 8.32
CA LEU A 125 11.77 -3.76 9.14
C LEU A 125 11.66 -2.89 10.40
N SER A 126 12.76 -2.29 10.88
CA SER A 126 12.73 -1.41 12.07
C SER A 126 11.98 -0.10 11.86
N PHE A 127 12.00 0.48 10.64
CA PHE A 127 11.31 1.73 10.32
C PHE A 127 10.05 1.53 9.47
N THR A 128 9.90 0.35 8.87
CA THR A 128 8.69 -0.08 8.15
C THR A 128 7.42 0.26 8.93
N PRO A 129 7.27 -0.05 10.23
CA PRO A 129 6.08 0.34 10.97
C PRO A 129 5.84 1.85 11.07
N GLY A 130 6.91 2.67 11.13
CA GLY A 130 6.78 4.13 11.15
C GLY A 130 6.26 4.68 9.82
N LEU A 131 6.80 4.21 8.70
CA LEU A 131 6.29 4.56 7.36
C LEU A 131 4.88 4.02 7.13
N MET A 132 4.61 2.81 7.62
CA MET A 132 3.28 2.21 7.58
C MET A 132 2.28 3.01 8.39
N GLY A 133 2.64 3.48 9.59
CA GLY A 133 1.80 4.35 10.41
C GLY A 133 1.49 5.69 9.74
N ILE A 134 2.47 6.30 9.05
CA ILE A 134 2.24 7.51 8.25
C ILE A 134 1.27 7.23 7.10
N SER A 135 1.42 6.09 6.41
CA SER A 135 0.50 5.72 5.32
C SER A 135 -0.93 5.42 5.81
N LEU A 136 -1.08 4.81 6.98
CA LEU A 136 -2.37 4.53 7.62
C LEU A 136 -3.07 5.78 8.12
N GLY A 137 -2.29 6.76 8.62
CA GLY A 137 -2.82 8.05 9.03
C GLY A 137 -3.34 8.89 7.86
N GLN A 138 -2.89 8.59 6.64
CA GLN A 138 -3.36 9.24 5.42
C GLN A 138 -4.51 8.44 4.79
N GLU A 139 -4.45 7.11 4.74
CA GLU A 139 -5.55 6.27 4.29
C GLU A 139 -5.81 5.02 5.15
N PRO A 140 -7.02 4.91 5.76
CA PRO A 140 -7.40 3.76 6.58
C PRO A 140 -7.60 2.44 5.81
N ASP A 141 -7.78 2.49 4.49
CA ASP A 141 -8.06 1.30 3.65
C ASP A 141 -6.78 0.51 3.28
N GLY A 142 -5.60 1.02 3.63
CA GLY A 142 -4.30 0.39 3.45
C GLY A 142 -3.49 0.93 2.26
N ALA A 143 -2.15 0.89 2.37
CA ALA A 143 -1.24 1.52 1.41
C ALA A 143 -1.01 0.71 0.12
N ALA A 144 -1.27 -0.60 0.14
CA ALA A 144 -0.92 -1.50 -0.96
C ALA A 144 -1.70 -1.23 -2.28
N PRO A 145 -3.03 -1.01 -2.28
CA PRO A 145 -3.77 -0.70 -3.51
C PRO A 145 -3.36 0.64 -4.12
N GLN A 146 -3.04 1.63 -3.28
CA GLN A 146 -2.59 2.95 -3.73
C GLN A 146 -1.20 2.92 -4.33
N MET A 147 -0.24 2.25 -3.68
CA MET A 147 1.08 2.06 -4.26
C MET A 147 0.95 1.35 -5.61
N ALA A 148 0.13 0.31 -5.70
CA ALA A 148 -0.12 -0.37 -6.97
C ALA A 148 -0.73 0.54 -8.05
N ALA A 149 -1.64 1.45 -7.69
CA ALA A 149 -2.20 2.45 -8.61
C ALA A 149 -1.13 3.47 -9.06
N GLY A 150 -0.25 3.90 -8.15
CA GLY A 150 0.88 4.80 -8.41
C GLY A 150 1.85 4.27 -9.47
N TYR A 151 2.14 2.97 -9.43
CA TYR A 151 3.04 2.31 -10.39
C TYR A 151 2.33 1.72 -11.62
N ARG A 152 0.98 1.69 -11.65
CA ARG A 152 0.23 1.15 -12.80
C ARG A 152 0.58 1.88 -14.09
N ALA A 153 0.68 3.21 -14.05
CA ALA A 153 1.09 4.03 -15.19
C ALA A 153 2.49 3.68 -15.73
N VAL A 154 3.42 3.23 -14.87
CA VAL A 154 4.76 2.78 -15.27
C VAL A 154 4.69 1.44 -16.00
N GLY A 155 3.76 0.58 -15.60
CA GLY A 155 3.49 -0.71 -16.24
C GLY A 155 2.84 -0.60 -17.62
N GLU A 156 2.11 0.49 -17.85
CA GLU A 156 1.38 0.74 -19.10
C GLU A 156 2.27 1.33 -20.21
N SER A 157 3.32 2.08 -19.86
CA SER A 157 4.27 2.61 -20.84
C SER A 157 5.56 1.77 -20.97
N VAL A 158 5.78 1.20 -22.17
CA VAL A 158 7.00 0.43 -22.49
C VAL A 158 8.29 1.23 -22.25
N PRO A 159 8.40 2.52 -22.64
CA PRO A 159 9.62 3.30 -22.38
C PRO A 159 9.92 3.50 -20.89
N SER A 160 8.90 3.73 -20.06
CA SER A 160 9.12 3.89 -18.61
C SER A 160 9.49 2.58 -17.95
N LEU A 161 8.91 1.46 -18.39
CA LEU A 161 9.23 0.14 -17.86
C LEU A 161 10.68 -0.25 -18.20
N VAL A 162 11.10 -0.01 -19.45
CA VAL A 162 12.49 -0.23 -19.88
C VAL A 162 13.45 0.63 -19.05
N LEU A 163 13.15 1.93 -18.87
CA LEU A 163 14.02 2.80 -18.10
C LEU A 163 14.04 2.47 -16.60
N ALA A 164 12.90 2.06 -16.03
CA ALA A 164 12.83 1.57 -14.66
C ALA A 164 13.70 0.31 -14.47
N GLY A 165 13.63 -0.64 -15.41
CA GLY A 165 14.45 -1.84 -15.42
C GLY A 165 15.94 -1.53 -15.60
N VAL A 166 16.30 -0.77 -16.63
CA VAL A 166 17.69 -0.40 -16.94
C VAL A 166 18.31 0.42 -15.81
N GLY A 167 17.58 1.35 -15.21
CA GLY A 167 18.07 2.14 -14.08
C GLY A 167 18.35 1.29 -12.84
N GLY A 168 17.46 0.34 -12.52
CA GLY A 168 17.68 -0.64 -11.45
C GLY A 168 18.90 -1.53 -11.70
N VAL A 169 19.06 -2.02 -12.92
CA VAL A 169 20.23 -2.81 -13.34
C VAL A 169 21.51 -1.97 -13.35
N GLY A 170 21.44 -0.70 -13.73
CA GLY A 170 22.55 0.24 -13.73
C GLY A 170 23.08 0.51 -12.32
N LEU A 171 22.18 0.75 -11.36
CA LEU A 171 22.53 0.89 -9.94
C LEU A 171 23.18 -0.39 -9.41
N TRP A 172 22.63 -1.55 -9.77
CA TRP A 172 23.19 -2.84 -9.41
C TRP A 172 24.62 -3.02 -9.95
N PHE A 173 24.84 -2.71 -11.23
CA PHE A 173 26.16 -2.80 -11.85
C PHE A 173 27.16 -1.82 -11.23
N ALA A 174 26.73 -0.59 -10.92
CA ALA A 174 27.56 0.42 -10.27
C ALA A 174 28.04 -0.05 -8.88
N THR A 175 27.19 -0.72 -8.10
CA THR A 175 27.61 -1.36 -6.85
C THR A 175 28.58 -2.51 -7.09
N ARG A 176 28.37 -3.32 -8.13
CA ARG A 176 29.28 -4.44 -8.42
C ARG A 176 30.67 -3.98 -8.87
N ALA A 177 30.73 -2.90 -9.64
CA ALA A 177 31.96 -2.24 -10.05
C ALA A 177 32.71 -1.57 -8.88
N GLY A 178 32.14 -1.58 -7.68
CA GLY A 178 32.73 -0.96 -6.49
C GLY A 178 32.62 0.58 -6.49
N MET A 179 31.84 1.16 -7.40
CA MET A 179 31.66 2.61 -7.50
C MET A 179 30.79 3.14 -6.35
N ILE A 180 29.88 2.31 -5.83
CA ILE A 180 28.86 2.68 -4.85
C ILE A 180 28.94 1.70 -3.66
N THR A 181 28.98 2.23 -2.44
CA THR A 181 28.95 1.42 -1.20
C THR A 181 27.57 0.79 -0.98
N LYS A 182 27.45 -0.22 -0.10
CA LYS A 182 26.16 -0.88 0.18
C LYS A 182 25.07 0.09 0.67
N TRP A 183 25.44 1.07 1.50
CA TRP A 183 24.49 2.09 2.00
C TRP A 183 24.11 3.11 0.93
N SER A 184 25.08 3.50 0.09
CA SER A 184 24.82 4.41 -1.03
C SER A 184 23.96 3.75 -2.12
N PHE A 185 24.08 2.43 -2.31
CA PHE A 185 23.18 1.66 -3.17
C PHE A 185 21.76 1.69 -2.65
N PHE A 186 21.57 1.45 -1.35
CA PHE A 186 20.24 1.49 -0.74
C PHE A 186 19.61 2.88 -0.86
N ALA A 187 20.39 3.94 -0.60
CA ALA A 187 19.94 5.32 -0.77
C ALA A 187 19.52 5.62 -2.22
N ALA A 188 20.36 5.25 -3.19
CA ALA A 188 20.08 5.45 -4.60
C ALA A 188 18.87 4.63 -5.06
N LEU A 189 18.73 3.38 -4.61
CA LEU A 189 17.59 2.53 -4.91
C LEU A 189 16.28 3.12 -4.34
N LEU A 190 16.30 3.66 -3.13
CA LEU A 190 15.12 4.25 -2.50
C LEU A 190 14.71 5.53 -3.24
N VAL A 191 15.65 6.41 -3.59
CA VAL A 191 15.41 7.57 -4.45
C VAL A 191 14.88 7.14 -5.82
N PHE A 192 15.47 6.12 -6.41
CA PHE A 192 15.06 5.61 -7.72
C PHE A 192 13.62 5.09 -7.69
N VAL A 193 13.30 4.20 -6.76
CA VAL A 193 11.97 3.61 -6.66
C VAL A 193 10.92 4.63 -6.25
N VAL A 194 11.18 5.48 -5.24
CA VAL A 194 10.17 6.34 -4.64
C VAL A 194 10.04 7.69 -5.36
N ALA A 195 11.14 8.25 -5.87
CA ALA A 195 11.14 9.57 -6.51
C ALA A 195 11.21 9.51 -8.03
N VAL A 196 12.04 8.62 -8.60
CA VAL A 196 12.27 8.59 -10.05
C VAL A 196 11.18 7.81 -10.78
N VAL A 197 10.96 6.54 -10.41
CA VAL A 197 10.07 5.60 -11.12
C VAL A 197 8.63 6.13 -11.29
N PRO A 198 7.95 6.66 -10.26
CA PRO A 198 6.57 7.14 -10.39
C PRO A 198 6.44 8.35 -11.32
N LEU A 199 7.52 9.09 -11.52
CA LEU A 199 7.56 10.29 -12.35
C LEU A 199 8.02 10.01 -13.78
N LEU A 200 8.57 8.82 -14.07
CA LEU A 200 9.02 8.45 -15.41
C LEU A 200 7.93 8.58 -16.49
N PRO A 201 6.68 8.13 -16.29
CA PRO A 201 5.64 8.22 -17.32
C PRO A 201 5.36 9.67 -17.74
N ILE A 202 5.47 10.62 -16.80
CA ILE A 202 5.24 12.05 -17.05
C ILE A 202 6.38 12.66 -17.87
N LEU A 203 7.61 12.19 -17.66
CA LEU A 203 8.75 12.62 -18.46
C LEU A 203 8.64 12.20 -19.93
N PHE A 204 7.93 11.10 -20.22
CA PHE A 204 7.74 10.54 -21.56
C PHE A 204 6.35 10.76 -22.15
N ALA A 205 5.44 11.43 -21.44
CA ALA A 205 4.10 11.71 -21.95
C ALA A 205 4.19 12.61 -23.20
N PRO A 206 3.38 12.36 -24.26
CA PRO A 206 3.37 13.20 -25.45
C PRO A 206 3.07 14.66 -25.07
N ASP A 207 3.62 15.60 -25.86
CA ASP A 207 3.48 17.04 -25.61
C ASP A 207 1.98 17.42 -25.65
N THR A 208 1.41 17.74 -24.49
CA THR A 208 0.10 18.39 -24.40
C THR A 208 0.30 19.91 -24.50
N PRO A 209 -0.64 20.66 -25.10
CA PRO A 209 -0.54 22.12 -25.24
C PRO A 209 -0.40 22.88 -23.90
N GLU A 210 -0.68 22.23 -22.77
CA GLU A 210 -0.80 22.84 -21.44
C GLU A 210 0.50 22.84 -20.61
N GLY A 211 1.61 22.26 -21.11
CA GLY A 211 2.85 22.10 -20.34
C GLY A 211 4.10 22.74 -20.97
N PRO A 212 4.80 23.67 -20.29
CA PRO A 212 6.09 24.18 -20.76
C PRO A 212 7.16 23.08 -20.74
N ARG A 213 7.72 22.74 -21.92
CA ARG A 213 8.95 21.94 -22.10
C ARG A 213 10.07 22.20 -21.07
N PRO A 214 10.39 23.46 -20.64
CA PRO A 214 11.44 23.70 -19.66
C PRO A 214 11.18 23.09 -18.28
N ARG A 215 9.92 22.87 -17.87
CA ARG A 215 9.58 22.28 -16.57
C ARG A 215 9.92 20.78 -16.51
N ARG A 216 9.68 20.03 -17.60
CA ARG A 216 9.97 18.58 -17.67
C ARG A 216 11.48 18.31 -17.65
N ALA A 217 12.25 19.07 -18.42
CA ALA A 217 13.71 18.96 -18.46
C ALA A 217 14.33 19.30 -17.09
N ALA A 218 13.83 20.36 -16.43
CA ALA A 218 14.27 20.72 -15.08
C ALA A 218 14.01 19.58 -14.08
N THR A 219 12.83 18.95 -14.12
CA THR A 219 12.52 17.81 -13.24
C THR A 219 13.41 16.60 -13.51
N GLY A 220 13.65 16.26 -14.78
CA GLY A 220 14.58 15.19 -15.13
C GLY A 220 15.99 15.44 -14.59
N ILE A 221 16.48 16.68 -14.71
CA ILE A 221 17.78 17.10 -14.16
C ILE A 221 17.79 16.99 -12.63
N TRP A 222 16.74 17.44 -11.96
CA TRP A 222 16.64 17.35 -10.50
C TRP A 222 16.61 15.91 -9.98
N LEU A 223 15.86 15.03 -10.66
CA LEU A 223 15.80 13.61 -10.31
C LEU A 223 17.16 12.92 -10.54
N ALA A 224 17.84 13.23 -11.65
CA ALA A 224 19.17 12.72 -11.94
C ALA A 224 20.20 13.21 -10.90
N LEU A 225 20.14 14.48 -10.52
CA LEU A 225 21.00 15.06 -9.49
C LEU A 225 20.74 14.40 -8.12
N GLY A 226 19.48 14.25 -7.73
CA GLY A 226 19.10 13.58 -6.49
C GLY A 226 19.59 12.13 -6.43
N LEU A 227 19.46 11.40 -7.54
CA LEU A 227 19.95 10.03 -7.67
C LEU A 227 21.48 9.96 -7.58
N LEU A 228 22.20 10.87 -8.25
CA LEU A 228 23.65 10.94 -8.22
C LEU A 228 24.16 11.25 -6.81
N VAL A 229 23.56 12.23 -6.13
CA VAL A 229 23.90 12.56 -4.74
C VAL A 229 23.66 11.36 -3.84
N ALA A 230 22.53 10.65 -3.97
CA ALA A 230 22.27 9.44 -3.18
C ALA A 230 23.31 8.33 -3.43
N ALA A 231 23.71 8.13 -4.68
CA ALA A 231 24.65 7.10 -5.11
C ALA A 231 26.10 7.36 -4.68
N PHE A 232 26.55 8.61 -4.66
CA PHE A 232 27.95 8.95 -4.39
C PHE A 232 28.20 9.53 -3.00
N LEU A 233 27.15 9.85 -2.23
CA LEU A 233 27.32 10.28 -0.85
C LEU A 233 27.78 9.08 0.02
N PRO A 234 28.86 9.22 0.81
CA PRO A 234 29.34 8.15 1.69
C PRO A 234 28.51 8.10 2.98
N TRP A 235 27.28 7.57 2.89
CA TRP A 235 26.35 7.42 4.01
C TRP A 235 26.92 6.61 5.17
N ALA A 236 27.79 5.65 4.87
CA ALA A 236 28.45 4.83 5.88
C ALA A 236 29.39 5.67 6.76
N ASP A 237 30.22 6.52 6.16
CA ASP A 237 31.25 7.25 6.90
C ASP A 237 30.70 8.49 7.59
N ARG A 238 29.61 9.06 7.05
CA ARG A 238 29.00 10.30 7.54
C ARG A 238 28.16 10.12 8.80
N ILE A 239 27.57 8.95 8.99
CA ILE A 239 26.63 8.69 10.07
C ILE A 239 27.03 7.37 10.69
N SER A 240 27.38 7.33 11.97
CA SER A 240 27.85 6.10 12.63
C SER A 240 26.70 5.13 12.96
N SER A 241 25.52 5.66 13.27
CA SER A 241 24.33 4.88 13.64
C SER A 241 23.51 4.48 12.42
N ASN A 242 23.20 3.18 12.30
CA ASN A 242 22.33 2.66 11.23
C ASN A 242 20.94 3.34 11.24
N GLY A 243 20.37 3.61 12.41
CA GLY A 243 19.07 4.29 12.52
C GLY A 243 19.08 5.70 11.93
N TRP A 244 20.12 6.47 12.21
CA TRP A 244 20.28 7.83 11.65
C TRP A 244 20.59 7.82 10.15
N ARG A 245 21.32 6.80 9.65
CA ARG A 245 21.58 6.65 8.20
C ARG A 245 20.27 6.52 7.44
N ILE A 246 19.41 5.65 7.93
CA ILE A 246 18.12 5.34 7.32
C ILE A 246 17.19 6.56 7.36
N LEU A 247 17.08 7.24 8.51
CA LEU A 247 16.29 8.47 8.62
C LEU A 247 16.80 9.55 7.65
N GLY A 248 18.13 9.73 7.58
CA GLY A 248 18.75 10.67 6.64
C GLY A 248 18.43 10.35 5.18
N ILE A 249 18.50 9.07 4.79
CA ILE A 249 18.15 8.59 3.44
C ILE A 249 16.66 8.82 3.14
N GLY A 250 15.79 8.51 4.10
CA GLY A 250 14.35 8.71 3.98
C GLY A 250 13.97 10.18 3.79
N VAL A 251 14.51 11.06 4.65
CA VAL A 251 14.30 12.52 4.55
C VAL A 251 14.84 13.07 3.24
N PHE A 252 16.05 12.65 2.84
CA PHE A 252 16.64 13.04 1.57
C PHE A 252 15.75 12.64 0.38
N THR A 253 15.26 11.39 0.38
CA THR A 253 14.40 10.90 -0.70
C THR A 253 13.07 11.64 -0.77
N PHE A 254 12.45 11.89 0.39
CA PHE A 254 11.23 12.67 0.47
C PHE A 254 11.42 14.10 -0.05
N LEU A 255 12.55 14.73 0.29
CA LEU A 255 12.88 16.07 -0.19
C LEU A 255 13.09 16.09 -1.72
N VAL A 256 13.81 15.10 -2.27
CA VAL A 256 13.99 14.96 -3.73
C VAL A 256 12.64 14.84 -4.43
N LEU A 257 11.74 13.99 -3.92
CA LEU A 257 10.39 13.84 -4.48
C LEU A 257 9.58 15.15 -4.39
N ARG A 258 9.58 15.82 -3.23
CA ARG A 258 8.83 17.07 -3.01
C ARG A 258 9.31 18.20 -3.92
N VAL A 259 10.62 18.34 -4.08
CA VAL A 259 11.21 19.34 -4.98
C VAL A 259 10.87 18.99 -6.43
N ALA A 260 10.97 17.72 -6.84
CA ALA A 260 10.61 17.30 -8.19
C ALA A 260 9.15 17.61 -8.54
N ILE A 261 8.22 17.35 -7.61
CA ILE A 261 6.80 17.69 -7.76
C ILE A 261 6.61 19.22 -7.81
N GLY A 262 7.27 19.96 -6.92
CA GLY A 262 7.20 21.43 -6.89
C GLY A 262 7.71 22.08 -8.18
N VAL A 263 8.77 21.55 -8.77
CA VAL A 263 9.34 22.00 -10.05
C VAL A 263 8.41 21.67 -11.22
N MET A 264 7.75 20.50 -11.20
CA MET A 264 6.76 20.17 -12.23
C MET A 264 5.52 21.05 -12.15
N GLY A 265 5.10 21.44 -10.94
CA GLY A 265 3.82 22.11 -10.71
C GLY A 265 2.60 21.26 -11.07
N VAL A 266 2.82 19.97 -11.36
CA VAL A 266 1.81 18.98 -11.72
C VAL A 266 1.94 17.84 -10.73
N VAL A 267 0.89 17.61 -9.95
CA VAL A 267 0.76 16.39 -9.14
C VAL A 267 0.28 15.29 -10.09
N PRO A 268 1.00 14.16 -10.23
CA PRO A 268 0.53 13.01 -11.00
C PRO A 268 -0.91 12.67 -10.60
N GLU A 269 -1.78 12.38 -11.56
CA GLU A 269 -3.16 11.98 -11.26
C GLU A 269 -3.22 10.70 -10.41
N SER A 270 -2.17 9.89 -10.47
CA SER A 270 -1.94 8.72 -9.61
C SER A 270 -1.55 9.05 -8.16
N LEU A 271 -1.14 10.29 -7.89
CA LEU A 271 -0.86 10.85 -6.55
C LEU A 271 -1.98 11.80 -6.08
N LYS A 272 -2.93 12.16 -6.93
CA LYS A 272 -4.14 12.86 -6.49
C LYS A 272 -5.05 11.84 -5.81
N LYS A 273 -5.34 12.09 -4.54
CA LYS A 273 -6.39 11.38 -3.81
C LYS A 273 -7.68 11.54 -4.61
N VAL A 274 -8.21 10.45 -5.15
CA VAL A 274 -9.57 10.44 -5.69
C VAL A 274 -10.48 10.47 -4.47
N GLU A 275 -10.68 11.67 -3.94
CA GLU A 275 -11.75 11.92 -2.98
C GLU A 275 -13.04 11.70 -3.75
N HIS A 276 -13.67 10.53 -3.57
CA HIS A 276 -15.07 10.40 -3.88
C HIS A 276 -15.77 11.37 -2.92
N PRO A 277 -16.46 12.41 -3.42
CA PRO A 277 -17.13 13.35 -2.55
C PRO A 277 -18.02 12.53 -1.62
N SER A 278 -17.87 12.73 -0.31
CA SER A 278 -18.86 12.21 0.62
C SER A 278 -20.22 12.80 0.21
N PRO A 279 -21.32 12.06 0.34
CA PRO A 279 -22.66 12.60 0.05
C PRO A 279 -22.91 13.95 0.73
N ASP A 280 -22.27 14.17 1.88
CA ASP A 280 -22.32 15.40 2.66
C ASP A 280 -21.61 16.59 1.98
N GLU A 281 -20.52 16.39 1.23
CA GLU A 281 -19.82 17.45 0.48
C GLU A 281 -20.54 17.85 -0.82
N LEU A 282 -21.38 16.96 -1.35
CA LEU A 282 -22.26 17.23 -2.49
C LEU A 282 -23.51 18.05 -2.11
N GLY A 283 -23.68 18.41 -0.84
CA GLY A 283 -24.91 19.08 -0.36
C GLY A 283 -26.15 18.20 -0.54
N LEU A 284 -25.97 16.88 -0.42
CA LEU A 284 -27.06 15.89 -0.42
C LEU A 284 -27.48 15.56 1.02
N ASP A 285 -27.52 16.58 1.88
CA ASP A 285 -28.14 16.57 3.20
C ASP A 285 -29.68 16.55 3.12
N ARG A 286 -30.22 16.70 1.91
CA ARG A 286 -31.63 16.46 1.58
C ARG A 286 -31.87 14.99 1.18
N PRO A 287 -33.02 14.40 1.57
CA PRO A 287 -33.38 13.05 1.13
C PRO A 287 -33.39 12.98 -0.41
N LEU A 288 -32.73 11.95 -0.95
CA LEU A 288 -32.59 11.72 -2.39
C LEU A 288 -33.96 11.77 -3.08
N SER A 289 -34.10 12.69 -4.04
CA SER A 289 -35.35 12.84 -4.78
C SER A 289 -35.42 11.85 -5.94
N ARG A 290 -36.64 11.57 -6.41
CA ARG A 290 -36.88 10.70 -7.57
C ARG A 290 -36.10 11.19 -8.81
N ALA A 291 -35.94 12.50 -8.96
CA ALA A 291 -35.20 13.09 -10.07
C ALA A 291 -33.70 12.74 -9.99
N ASP A 292 -33.10 12.78 -8.79
CA ASP A 292 -31.68 12.46 -8.59
C ASP A 292 -31.40 10.97 -8.88
N ALA A 293 -32.33 10.08 -8.51
CA ALA A 293 -32.23 8.65 -8.82
C ALA A 293 -32.37 8.36 -10.33
N LEU A 294 -33.24 9.09 -11.03
CA LEU A 294 -33.40 9.00 -12.48
C LEU A 294 -32.15 9.51 -13.21
N ASP A 295 -31.56 10.60 -12.73
CA ASP A 295 -30.35 11.18 -13.31
C ASP A 295 -29.12 10.30 -13.08
N ALA A 296 -29.01 9.69 -11.89
CA ALA A 296 -28.01 8.69 -11.59
C ALA A 296 -28.14 7.46 -12.51
N GLY A 297 -29.35 6.96 -12.77
CA GLY A 297 -29.51 5.85 -13.70
C GLY A 297 -29.26 6.23 -15.16
N ARG A 298 -29.59 7.46 -15.59
CA ARG A 298 -29.22 7.96 -16.93
C ARG A 298 -27.70 8.03 -17.12
N SER A 299 -26.97 8.51 -16.11
CA SER A 299 -25.49 8.55 -16.15
C SER A 299 -24.84 7.15 -16.12
N LEU A 300 -25.53 6.16 -15.55
CA LEU A 300 -25.13 4.75 -15.58
C LEU A 300 -25.60 4.00 -16.85
N GLY A 301 -26.25 4.70 -17.79
CA GLY A 301 -26.73 4.11 -19.05
C GLY A 301 -27.89 3.13 -18.87
N LEU A 302 -28.68 3.29 -17.80
CA LEU A 302 -29.87 2.49 -17.54
C LEU A 302 -31.10 3.17 -18.17
N ASP A 303 -31.77 2.43 -19.05
CA ASP A 303 -32.99 2.88 -19.72
C ASP A 303 -34.12 3.09 -18.71
N GLU A 304 -34.94 4.12 -18.92
CA GLU A 304 -36.03 4.53 -18.01
C GLU A 304 -37.03 3.40 -17.68
N GLU A 305 -37.10 2.39 -18.56
CA GLU A 305 -37.97 1.22 -18.48
C GLU A 305 -37.52 0.15 -17.47
N LEU A 306 -36.22 0.12 -17.13
CA LEU A 306 -35.62 -0.84 -16.20
C LEU A 306 -35.59 -0.35 -14.74
N MET A 307 -36.08 0.86 -14.46
CA MET A 307 -36.19 1.38 -13.10
C MET A 307 -37.49 0.89 -12.45
N PRO A 308 -37.45 -0.07 -11.51
CA PRO A 308 -38.66 -0.52 -10.83
C PRO A 308 -39.24 0.62 -10.00
N SER A 309 -40.57 0.70 -9.97
CA SER A 309 -41.43 1.69 -9.32
C SER A 309 -41.35 1.71 -7.77
N VAL A 310 -40.15 1.64 -7.18
CA VAL A 310 -39.93 1.33 -5.75
C VAL A 310 -40.13 2.53 -4.81
N VAL A 311 -40.63 3.68 -5.27
CA VAL A 311 -40.96 4.81 -4.35
C VAL A 311 -42.39 5.31 -4.58
N GLY A 312 -43.34 4.37 -4.64
CA GLY A 312 -44.78 4.63 -4.65
C GLY A 312 -45.52 4.32 -3.34
N ALA A 313 -44.83 3.85 -2.29
CA ALA A 313 -45.43 3.62 -0.98
C ALA A 313 -44.89 4.66 0.00
N GLY A 314 -45.73 5.64 0.34
CA GLY A 314 -45.45 6.59 1.40
C GLY A 314 -45.15 5.85 2.70
N VAL A 315 -43.94 6.04 3.23
CA VAL A 315 -43.68 5.90 4.65
C VAL A 315 -43.58 7.31 5.19
N GLY A 316 -44.74 7.86 5.54
CA GLY A 316 -44.79 8.97 6.48
C GLY A 316 -44.32 8.45 7.83
N ILE A 317 -43.09 8.76 8.22
CA ILE A 317 -42.76 8.82 9.63
C ILE A 317 -43.15 10.23 10.06
N GLY A 318 -44.36 10.29 10.63
CA GLY A 318 -44.92 11.49 11.22
C GLY A 318 -43.96 12.09 12.23
N GLY A 319 -43.88 13.42 12.18
CA GLY A 319 -43.47 14.18 13.35
C GLY A 319 -44.42 13.92 14.51
N ALA A 320 -43.85 13.84 15.70
CA ALA A 320 -44.45 14.26 16.96
C ALA A 320 -43.37 14.14 18.05
N PRO A 321 -43.55 14.83 19.18
CA PRO A 321 -43.51 16.27 19.39
C PRO A 321 -42.23 16.74 20.11
#